data_AF-A0A965R9H6-F1
#
_entry.id   AF-A0A965R9H6-F1
#
_cell.length_a   1.000
_cell.length_b   1.000
_cell.length_c   1.000
_cell.angle_alpha   90.00
_cell.angle_beta   90.00
_cell.angle_gamma   90.00
#
_symmetry.space_group_name_H-M   'P 1'
#
loop_
_entity.id
_entity.type
_entity.pdbx_description
1 polymer ?
#
loop_
_entity_poly.entity_id
_entity_poly.type
_entity_poly.pdbx_seq_one_letter_code
_entity_poly.pdbx_strand_id
1 'polypeptide(L)'
;MLSKILTDKPTKLFVILCTFFVANALIAECIGGKLFSLEKVFGLIPKPFDFLGEKGLTITLTCGVLLWPIEFVMTDIVNEYFGPKAVRRISFIAIGLISYAFIMFYLAMAIP
;
A
#
# COMPACT_ATOMS: atom_id res chain seq x y z
N MET A 1 -18.68 -24.69 11.38
CA MET A 1 -17.49 -24.17 10.63
C MET A 1 -17.32 -22.66 10.83
N LEU A 2 -18.30 -21.83 10.48
CA LEU A 2 -18.24 -20.36 10.66
C LEU A 2 -17.99 -19.92 12.12
N SER A 3 -18.67 -20.54 13.10
CA SER A 3 -18.43 -20.20 14.52
C SER A 3 -16.99 -20.47 14.96
N LYS A 4 -16.36 -21.52 14.42
CA LYS A 4 -14.98 -21.93 14.73
C LYS A 4 -13.95 -20.94 14.18
N ILE A 5 -14.22 -20.36 13.00
CA ILE A 5 -13.42 -19.28 12.40
C ILE A 5 -13.53 -17.99 13.23
N LEU A 6 -14.73 -17.68 13.73
CA LEU A 6 -14.99 -16.46 14.50
C LEU A 6 -14.52 -16.53 15.97
N THR A 7 -14.43 -17.73 16.54
CA THR A 7 -13.97 -17.94 17.93
C THR A 7 -12.48 -18.21 18.02
N ASP A 8 -11.84 -18.73 16.97
CA ASP A 8 -10.41 -18.98 16.96
C ASP A 8 -9.61 -17.67 16.88
N LYS A 9 -8.87 -17.36 17.96
CA LYS A 9 -8.15 -16.08 18.11
C LYS A 9 -7.11 -15.84 16.99
N PRO A 10 -6.26 -16.82 16.60
CA PRO A 10 -5.30 -16.64 15.51
C PRO A 10 -6.00 -16.39 14.17
N THR A 11 -7.05 -17.15 13.85
CA THR A 11 -7.80 -16.96 12.61
C THR A 11 -8.47 -15.59 12.56
N LYS A 12 -9.06 -15.13 13.66
CA LYS A 12 -9.65 -13.79 13.76
C LYS A 12 -8.60 -12.69 13.54
N LEU A 13 -7.43 -12.81 14.17
CA LEU A 13 -6.33 -11.87 13.98
C LEU A 13 -5.86 -11.86 12.51
N PHE A 14 -5.67 -13.02 11.91
CA PHE A 14 -5.27 -13.15 10.51
C PHE A 14 -6.22 -12.42 9.56
N VAL A 15 -7.53 -12.62 9.74
CA VAL A 15 -8.55 -11.96 8.91
C VAL A 15 -8.51 -10.44 9.06
N ILE A 16 -8.36 -9.94 10.30
CA ILE A 16 -8.24 -8.49 10.55
C ILE A 16 -6.99 -7.92 9.89
N LEU A 17 -5.83 -8.57 10.08
CA LEU A 17 -4.56 -8.11 9.51
C LEU A 17 -4.61 -8.13 7.98
N CYS A 18 -5.14 -9.19 7.38
CA CYS A 18 -5.33 -9.32 5.94
C CYS A 18 -6.24 -8.22 5.38
N THR A 19 -7.41 -8.02 5.99
CA THR A 19 -8.38 -7.01 5.53
C THR A 19 -7.80 -5.61 5.62
N PHE A 20 -7.12 -5.31 6.73
CA PHE A 20 -6.47 -4.01 6.93
C PHE A 20 -5.32 -3.80 5.94
N PHE A 21 -4.48 -4.82 5.70
CA PHE A 21 -3.40 -4.76 4.72
C PHE A 21 -3.92 -4.46 3.31
N VAL A 22 -4.92 -5.21 2.84
CA VAL A 22 -5.51 -5.02 1.52
C VAL A 22 -6.15 -3.63 1.37
N ALA A 23 -6.85 -3.16 2.42
CA ALA A 23 -7.46 -1.83 2.39
C ALA A 23 -6.40 -0.73 2.29
N ASN A 24 -5.31 -0.80 3.07
CA ASN A 24 -4.22 0.18 2.99
C ASN A 24 -3.53 0.16 1.62
N ALA A 25 -3.24 -1.03 1.08
CA ALA A 25 -2.62 -1.17 -0.23
C ALA A 25 -3.48 -0.53 -1.33
N LEU A 26 -4.81 -0.72 -1.29
CA LEU A 26 -5.70 -0.09 -2.24
C LEU A 26 -5.76 1.43 -2.08
N ILE A 27 -5.78 1.94 -0.84
CA ILE A 27 -5.77 3.37 -0.57
C ILE A 27 -4.46 4.00 -1.07
N ALA A 28 -3.32 3.34 -0.88
CA ALA A 28 -2.01 3.79 -1.32
C ALA A 28 -1.97 4.02 -2.83
N GLU A 29 -2.53 3.11 -3.62
CA GLU A 29 -2.67 3.25 -5.07
C GLU A 29 -3.60 4.42 -5.45
N CYS A 30 -4.73 4.56 -4.76
CA CYS A 30 -5.68 5.65 -5.01
C CYS A 30 -5.11 7.05 -4.73
N ILE A 31 -4.32 7.21 -3.66
CA ILE A 31 -3.68 8.49 -3.31
C ILE A 31 -2.33 8.69 -4.00
N GLY A 32 -1.81 7.65 -4.68
CA GLY A 32 -0.51 7.64 -5.35
C GLY A 32 -0.38 8.68 -6.46
N GLY A 33 -1.50 9.10 -7.05
CA GLY A 33 -1.51 10.18 -8.07
C GLY A 33 -1.14 11.57 -7.54
N LYS A 34 -1.15 11.78 -6.21
CA LYS A 34 -0.75 13.04 -5.60
C LYS A 34 0.75 13.05 -5.31
N LEU A 35 1.43 14.07 -5.80
CA LEU A 35 2.85 14.29 -5.56
C LEU A 35 3.09 15.29 -4.43
N PHE A 36 4.12 15.05 -3.62
CA PHE A 36 4.58 15.99 -2.60
C PHE A 36 6.11 16.07 -2.60
N SER A 37 6.65 17.24 -2.24
CA SER A 37 8.09 17.42 -2.08
C SER A 37 8.47 17.07 -0.64
N LEU A 38 9.40 16.13 -0.49
CA LEU A 38 9.89 15.71 0.81
C LEU A 38 10.63 16.87 1.51
N GLU A 39 11.40 17.64 0.75
CA GLU A 39 12.15 18.81 1.26
C GLU A 39 11.21 19.84 1.90
N LYS A 40 10.05 20.10 1.28
CA LYS A 40 9.04 21.00 1.82
C LYS A 40 8.38 20.46 3.09
N VAL A 41 8.20 19.14 3.23
CA VAL A 41 7.64 18.52 4.44
C VAL A 41 8.55 18.73 5.65
N PHE A 42 9.87 18.72 5.44
CA PHE A 42 10.86 19.01 6.49
C PHE A 42 11.15 20.52 6.67
N GLY A 43 10.40 21.41 5.99
CA GLY A 43 10.58 22.85 6.07
C GLY A 43 11.88 23.35 5.41
N LEU A 44 12.53 22.51 4.60
CA LEU A 44 13.75 22.88 3.88
C LEU A 44 13.38 23.57 2.55
N ILE A 45 14.19 24.54 2.16
CA ILE A 45 14.12 25.12 0.82
C ILE A 45 14.54 24.01 -0.15
N PRO A 46 13.71 23.65 -1.16
CA PRO A 46 14.08 22.64 -2.13
C PRO A 46 15.44 23.00 -2.74
N LYS A 47 16.42 22.14 -2.56
CA LYS A 47 17.76 22.32 -3.12
C LYS A 47 17.82 21.50 -4.39
N PRO A 48 17.49 22.10 -5.55
CA PRO A 48 17.66 21.43 -6.81
C PRO A 48 19.11 20.93 -6.92
N PHE A 49 19.26 19.63 -7.13
CA PHE A 49 20.56 19.04 -7.41
C PHE A 49 20.64 18.68 -8.89
N ASP A 50 21.83 18.83 -9.46
CA ASP A 50 22.08 18.52 -10.86
C ASP A 50 22.63 17.08 -10.92
N PHE A 51 21.98 16.21 -11.69
CA PHE A 51 22.40 14.82 -11.85
C PHE A 51 22.30 14.40 -13.31
N LEU A 52 23.36 13.77 -13.84
CA LEU A 52 23.40 13.20 -15.19
C LEU A 52 23.08 14.20 -16.33
N GLY A 53 23.32 15.50 -16.12
CA GLY A 53 23.05 16.57 -17.09
C GLY A 53 21.68 17.21 -16.96
N GLU A 54 20.77 16.64 -16.16
CA GLU A 54 19.47 17.21 -15.82
C GLU A 54 19.62 18.18 -14.65
N LYS A 55 19.17 19.42 -14.85
CA LYS A 55 19.22 20.49 -13.85
C LYS A 55 17.89 20.62 -13.14
N GLY A 56 17.91 20.90 -11.84
CA GLY A 56 16.67 21.24 -11.12
C GLY A 56 15.93 20.06 -10.48
N LEU A 57 16.58 18.90 -10.28
CA LEU A 57 15.91 17.75 -9.69
C LEU A 57 15.58 18.02 -8.22
N THR A 58 14.33 17.78 -7.85
CA THR A 58 13.82 17.94 -6.48
C THR A 58 13.26 16.62 -6.00
N ILE A 59 13.34 16.37 -4.69
CA ILE A 59 12.89 15.10 -4.10
C ILE A 59 11.36 15.12 -4.00
N THR A 60 10.73 14.64 -5.06
CA THR A 60 9.27 14.52 -5.17
C THR A 60 8.88 13.06 -5.01
N LEU A 61 7.93 12.80 -4.11
CA LEU A 61 7.41 11.47 -3.80
C LEU A 61 5.90 11.43 -4.03
N THR A 62 5.39 10.22 -4.29
CA THR A 62 3.95 9.97 -4.32
C THR A 62 3.40 9.88 -2.90
N CYS A 63 2.20 10.41 -2.66
CA CYS A 63 1.55 10.30 -1.36
C CYS A 63 1.24 8.86 -0.96
N GLY A 64 1.23 7.90 -1.91
CA GLY A 64 1.09 6.48 -1.62
C GLY A 64 2.18 5.93 -0.69
N VAL A 65 3.40 6.48 -0.76
CA VAL A 65 4.53 6.09 0.11
C VAL A 65 4.25 6.31 1.60
N LEU A 66 3.27 7.15 1.96
CA LEU A 66 2.92 7.39 3.36
C LEU A 66 2.35 6.14 4.07
N LEU A 67 1.71 5.24 3.33
CA LEU A 67 1.09 4.02 3.89
C LEU A 67 2.07 2.84 3.96
N TRP A 68 3.18 2.88 3.21
CA TRP A 68 4.19 1.83 3.17
C TRP A 68 4.78 1.42 4.53
N PRO A 69 5.14 2.35 5.45
CA PRO A 69 5.64 1.95 6.77
C PRO A 69 4.66 1.07 7.55
N ILE A 70 3.36 1.34 7.41
CA ILE A 70 2.30 0.55 8.05
C ILE A 70 2.20 -0.82 7.38
N GLU A 71 2.25 -0.86 6.05
CA GLU A 71 2.20 -2.11 5.29
C GLU A 71 3.37 -3.04 5.64
N PHE A 72 4.60 -2.51 5.76
CA PHE A 72 5.77 -3.30 6.15
C PHE A 72 5.60 -3.94 7.53
N VAL A 73 5.23 -3.13 8.54
CA VAL A 73 5.00 -3.64 9.89
C VAL A 73 3.92 -4.73 9.89
N MET A 74 2.85 -4.53 9.12
CA MET A 74 1.77 -5.52 9.01
C MET A 74 2.25 -6.82 8.36
N THR A 75 3.02 -6.75 7.28
CA THR A 75 3.56 -7.94 6.62
C THR A 75 4.56 -8.68 7.50
N ASP A 76 5.37 -7.96 8.28
CA ASP A 76 6.33 -8.54 9.22
C ASP A 76 5.61 -9.30 10.34
N ILE A 77 4.58 -8.68 10.94
CA ILE A 77 3.73 -9.35 11.93
C ILE A 77 3.08 -10.60 11.32
N VAL A 78 2.52 -10.51 10.12
CA VAL A 78 1.91 -11.69 9.49
C VAL A 78 2.95 -12.78 9.23
N ASN A 79 4.17 -12.43 8.81
CA ASN A 79 5.24 -13.36 8.56
C ASN A 79 5.68 -14.09 9.84
N GLU A 80 5.81 -13.36 10.94
CA GLU A 80 6.24 -13.93 12.22
C GLU A 80 5.18 -14.85 12.84
N TYR A 81 3.89 -14.47 12.78
CA TYR A 81 2.81 -15.23 13.41
C TYR A 81 2.23 -16.36 12.55
N PHE A 82 2.19 -16.19 11.22
CA PHE A 82 1.51 -17.12 10.29
C PHE A 82 2.45 -17.69 9.22
N GLY A 83 3.70 -17.24 9.18
CA GLY A 83 4.73 -17.73 8.28
C GLY A 83 4.67 -17.13 6.87
N PRO A 84 5.70 -17.41 6.05
CA PRO A 84 5.86 -16.80 4.71
C PRO A 84 4.79 -17.25 3.71
N LYS A 85 4.18 -18.43 3.93
CA LYS A 85 3.08 -18.92 3.09
C LYS A 85 1.83 -18.06 3.24
N ALA A 86 1.58 -17.53 4.44
CA ALA A 86 0.43 -16.68 4.71
C ALA A 86 0.60 -15.29 4.06
N VAL A 87 1.79 -14.70 4.20
CA VAL A 87 2.16 -13.45 3.52
C VAL A 87 1.97 -13.57 2.00
N ARG A 88 2.54 -14.62 1.39
CA ARG A 88 2.40 -14.86 -0.06
C ARG A 88 0.94 -14.93 -0.50
N ARG A 89 0.06 -15.58 0.28
CA ARG A 89 -1.37 -15.64 -0.04
C ARG A 89 -2.04 -14.28 0.03
N ILE A 90 -1.76 -13.50 1.08
CA ILE A 90 -2.32 -12.15 1.23
C ILE A 90 -1.85 -11.25 0.08
N SER A 91 -0.57 -11.30 -0.30
CA SER A 91 -0.04 -10.52 -1.42
C SER A 91 -0.73 -10.88 -2.74
N PHE A 92 -0.94 -12.17 -3.05
CA PHE A 92 -1.67 -12.55 -4.27
C PHE A 92 -3.13 -12.08 -4.27
N ILE A 93 -3.80 -12.14 -3.12
CA ILE A 93 -5.16 -11.61 -2.97
C ILE A 93 -5.16 -10.09 -3.20
N ALA A 94 -4.22 -9.36 -2.61
CA ALA A 94 -4.07 -7.92 -2.80
C ALA A 94 -3.84 -7.57 -4.26
N ILE A 95 -2.91 -8.25 -4.95
CA ILE A 95 -2.64 -8.05 -6.39
C ILE A 95 -3.92 -8.25 -7.22
N GLY A 96 -4.68 -9.31 -6.95
CA GLY A 96 -5.94 -9.58 -7.65
C GLY A 96 -6.99 -8.50 -7.43
N LEU A 97 -7.16 -8.04 -6.19
CA LEU A 97 -8.13 -6.99 -5.84
C LEU A 97 -7.74 -5.61 -6.38
N ILE A 98 -6.46 -5.26 -6.33
CA ILE A 98 -5.94 -4.03 -6.91
C ILE A 98 -6.14 -4.05 -8.43
N SER A 99 -5.78 -5.16 -9.09
CA SER A 99 -5.98 -5.33 -10.54
C SER A 99 -7.45 -5.19 -10.93
N TYR A 100 -8.35 -5.81 -10.16
CA TYR A 100 -9.80 -5.65 -10.34
C TYR A 100 -10.24 -4.20 -10.18
N ALA A 101 -9.76 -3.49 -9.15
CA ALA A 101 -10.09 -2.09 -8.92
C ALA A 101 -9.65 -1.21 -10.10
N PHE A 102 -8.43 -1.39 -10.62
CA PHE A 102 -7.96 -0.64 -11.79
C PHE A 102 -8.78 -0.92 -13.06
N ILE A 103 -9.17 -2.17 -13.30
CA ILE A 103 -10.07 -2.51 -14.41
C ILE A 103 -11.40 -1.75 -14.25
N MET A 104 -11.98 -1.76 -13.05
CA MET A 104 -13.23 -1.05 -12.78
C MET A 104 -13.10 0.46 -12.89
N PHE A 105 -11.98 1.04 -12.44
CA PHE A 105 -11.71 2.47 -12.61
C PHE A 105 -11.61 2.85 -14.09
N TYR A 106 -10.91 2.04 -14.90
CA TYR A 106 -10.79 2.29 -16.33
C TYR A 106 -12.13 2.20 -17.05
N LEU A 107 -12.93 1.18 -16.74
CA LEU A 107 -14.30 1.05 -17.27
C LEU A 107 -15.18 2.23 -16.86
N ALA A 108 -15.10 2.67 -15.61
CA ALA A 108 -15.87 3.82 -15.12
C ALA A 108 -15.48 5.13 -15.82
N MET A 109 -14.19 5.35 -16.07
CA MET A 109 -13.71 6.52 -16.83
C MET A 109 -14.10 6.49 -18.31
N ALA A 110 -14.35 5.31 -18.87
CA ALA A 110 -14.76 5.15 -20.27
C ALA A 110 -16.27 5.37 -20.48
N ILE A 111 -17.07 5.31 -19.40
CA ILE A 111 -18.50 5.62 -19.45
C ILE A 111 -18.66 7.16 -19.49
N PRO A 112 -19.50 7.71 -20.39
CA PRO A 112 -19.70 9.16 -20.54
C PRO A 112 -20.36 9.83 -19.35
#